data_AF-A0A4P6UYV2-F1
#
_entry.id   AF-A0A4P6UYV2-F1
#
_cell.length_a   1.000
_cell.length_b   1.000
_cell.length_c   1.000
_cell.angle_alpha   90.00
_cell.angle_beta   90.00
_cell.angle_gamma   90.00
#
_symmetry.space_group_name_H-M   'P 1'
#
loop_
_entity.id
_entity.type
_entity.pdbx_description
1 polymer ?
#
loop_
_entity_poly.entity_id
_entity_poly.type
_entity_poly.pdbx_seq_one_letter_code
_entity_poly.pdbx_strand_id
1 'polypeptide(L)'
;MVLSIASGRTRQVLCLAGFALLALAAHLLTLQAGYRTLEKYEPDWTTIGLVRLTVSAVAALLLMAALRQFGGQQPVQGDLPGWLFVAMWTASFLLLYAAALAVIYWPDQLEHHVREGDFLSIMTEVLFVAALVFLCIAARRARHVRTERLFGLGAPLIIMAIAAVAFIVLMEEASWGQHWIGWATPGIFEGNLQNETNLHNFYTYRFEMAYYSAAIIAFVLLPYAWPAEPPRALRGASLFVPPPLFAVAFLPLSGFMYFNWNWVFFGIWFVASLFIAVDIARRATGPGTVSGSLVMGAMLVLSQVIFLMRGETLAWGHELTEVREFAIAIGVLGYSVMLWRRVVALRARSAESGAVHPASVPAPAPQEAGHGKLRR
;
A
#
# COMPACT_ATOMS: atom_id res chain seq x y z
N MET A 1 -3.32 -10.97 31.76
CA MET A 1 -2.57 -12.08 32.40
C MET A 1 -2.33 -13.26 31.43
N VAL A 2 -3.36 -13.76 30.72
CA VAL A 2 -3.22 -14.91 29.78
C VAL A 2 -2.24 -14.68 28.60
N LEU A 3 -2.18 -13.46 28.04
CA LEU A 3 -1.28 -13.15 26.91
C LEU A 3 0.22 -13.10 27.29
N SER A 4 0.56 -13.04 28.58
CA SER A 4 1.95 -12.94 29.06
C SER A 4 2.71 -14.27 29.02
N ILE A 5 2.00 -15.40 28.99
CA ILE A 5 2.59 -16.75 29.08
C ILE A 5 2.77 -17.38 27.68
N ALA A 6 2.02 -16.90 26.68
CA ALA A 6 2.06 -17.41 25.31
C ALA A 6 3.36 -17.02 24.58
N SER A 7 3.96 -17.97 23.85
CA SER A 7 5.05 -17.69 22.91
C SER A 7 4.65 -16.62 21.89
N GLY A 8 5.62 -15.89 21.32
CA GLY A 8 5.35 -14.79 20.37
C GLY A 8 4.38 -15.18 19.24
N ARG A 9 4.56 -16.37 18.65
CA ARG A 9 3.66 -16.92 17.61
C ARG A 9 2.24 -17.17 18.10
N THR A 10 2.09 -17.74 19.29
CA THR A 10 0.76 -18.00 19.87
C THR A 10 0.01 -16.70 20.12
N ARG A 11 0.71 -15.67 20.62
CA ARG A 11 0.14 -14.33 20.80
C ARG A 11 -0.33 -13.73 19.47
N GLN A 12 0.46 -13.87 18.40
CA GLN A 12 0.08 -13.38 17.08
C GLN A 12 -1.19 -14.04 16.55
N VAL A 13 -1.28 -15.37 16.63
CA VAL A 13 -2.46 -16.13 16.16
C VAL A 13 -3.70 -15.70 16.94
N LEU A 14 -3.59 -15.55 18.27
CA LEU A 14 -4.70 -15.10 19.09
C LEU A 14 -5.15 -13.66 18.76
N CYS A 15 -4.19 -12.75 18.52
CA CYS A 15 -4.51 -11.38 18.12
C CYS A 15 -5.18 -11.33 16.74
N LEU A 16 -4.73 -12.11 15.77
CA LEU A 16 -5.34 -12.18 14.43
C LEU A 16 -6.74 -12.82 14.48
N ALA A 17 -6.92 -13.88 15.28
CA ALA A 17 -8.23 -14.49 15.48
C ALA A 17 -9.20 -13.50 16.16
N GLY A 18 -8.74 -12.79 17.20
CA GLY A 18 -9.54 -11.76 17.87
C GLY A 18 -9.91 -10.60 16.94
N PHE A 19 -8.98 -10.16 16.10
CA PHE A 19 -9.23 -9.18 15.05
C PHE A 19 -10.34 -9.65 14.08
N ALA A 20 -10.22 -10.87 13.54
CA ALA A 20 -11.17 -11.40 12.58
C ALA A 20 -12.58 -11.56 13.19
N LEU A 21 -12.66 -12.06 14.43
CA LEU A 21 -13.92 -12.22 15.15
C LEU A 21 -14.60 -10.87 15.44
N LEU A 22 -13.83 -9.86 15.87
CA LEU A 22 -14.40 -8.53 16.14
C LEU A 22 -14.87 -7.83 14.87
N ALA A 23 -14.09 -7.91 13.78
CA ALA A 23 -14.48 -7.34 12.50
C ALA A 23 -15.77 -7.99 11.97
N LEU A 24 -15.89 -9.32 12.08
CA LEU A 24 -17.09 -10.06 11.71
C LEU A 24 -18.28 -9.69 12.60
N ALA A 25 -18.09 -9.62 13.92
CA ALA A 25 -19.14 -9.25 14.86
C ALA A 25 -19.67 -7.83 14.58
N ALA A 26 -18.79 -6.85 14.36
CA ALA A 26 -19.18 -5.49 14.00
C ALA A 26 -19.93 -5.44 12.66
N HIS A 27 -19.52 -6.24 11.69
CA HIS A 27 -20.24 -6.35 10.42
C HIS A 27 -21.65 -6.93 10.60
N LEU A 28 -21.80 -8.00 11.39
CA LEU A 28 -23.10 -8.60 11.69
C LEU A 28 -24.03 -7.64 12.46
N LEU A 29 -23.49 -6.90 13.44
CA LEU A 29 -24.25 -5.86 14.15
C LEU A 29 -24.72 -4.75 13.21
N THR A 30 -23.89 -4.40 12.21
CA THR A 30 -24.24 -3.41 11.19
C THR A 30 -25.43 -3.85 10.36
N LEU A 31 -25.44 -5.12 9.94
CA LEU A 31 -26.55 -5.72 9.21
C LEU A 31 -27.84 -5.81 10.05
N GLN A 32 -27.72 -6.19 11.32
CA GLN A 32 -28.87 -6.26 12.23
C GLN A 32 -29.51 -4.89 12.48
N ALA A 33 -28.71 -3.82 12.43
CA ALA A 33 -29.18 -2.44 12.54
C ALA A 33 -29.87 -1.93 11.26
N GLY A 34 -30.04 -2.75 10.22
CA GLY A 34 -30.73 -2.39 8.98
C GLY A 34 -29.84 -1.71 7.93
N TYR A 35 -28.54 -1.57 8.19
CA TYR A 35 -27.60 -1.05 7.20
C TYR A 35 -27.25 -2.14 6.20
N ARG A 36 -27.13 -1.77 4.93
CA ARG A 36 -26.72 -2.70 3.88
C ARG A 36 -25.20 -2.77 3.80
N THR A 37 -24.69 -3.94 3.41
CA THR A 37 -23.25 -4.19 3.27
C THR A 37 -22.63 -3.25 2.25
N LEU A 38 -21.64 -2.46 2.70
CA LEU A 38 -20.86 -1.56 1.86
C LEU A 38 -21.68 -0.49 1.14
N GLU A 39 -22.85 -0.10 1.65
CA GLU A 39 -23.50 1.12 1.15
C GLU A 39 -22.86 2.36 1.79
N LYS A 40 -22.80 3.46 1.02
CA LYS A 40 -22.35 4.76 1.51
C LYS A 40 -23.49 5.41 2.30
N TYR A 41 -23.19 5.87 3.50
CA TYR A 41 -24.11 6.61 4.36
C TYR A 41 -23.36 7.77 4.99
N GLU A 42 -24.07 8.84 5.32
CA GLU A 42 -23.54 9.90 6.18
C GLU A 42 -22.98 9.33 7.49
N PRO A 43 -21.93 9.91 8.06
CA PRO A 43 -21.35 9.44 9.32
C PRO A 43 -22.42 9.21 10.40
N ASP A 44 -22.50 7.96 10.89
CA ASP A 44 -23.49 7.56 11.88
C ASP A 44 -23.00 7.90 13.30
N TRP A 45 -23.66 8.85 13.95
CA TRP A 45 -23.38 9.27 15.32
C TRP A 45 -24.31 8.64 16.36
N THR A 46 -25.18 7.71 15.95
CA THR A 46 -26.02 6.95 16.88
C THR A 46 -25.17 6.02 17.73
N THR A 47 -25.80 5.39 18.73
CA THR A 47 -25.15 4.35 19.55
C THR A 47 -24.52 3.25 18.70
N ILE A 48 -25.16 2.86 17.59
CA ILE A 48 -24.65 1.82 16.69
C ILE A 48 -23.37 2.29 16.00
N GLY A 49 -23.35 3.51 15.46
CA GLY A 49 -22.15 4.11 14.86
C GLY A 49 -20.99 4.22 15.84
N LEU A 50 -21.24 4.67 17.07
CA LEU A 50 -20.22 4.72 18.14
C LEU A 50 -19.67 3.33 18.52
N VAL A 51 -20.54 2.32 18.56
CA VAL A 51 -20.12 0.93 18.78
C VAL A 51 -19.24 0.44 17.62
N ARG A 52 -19.60 0.73 16.36
CA ARG A 52 -18.76 0.37 15.20
C ARG A 52 -17.37 0.99 15.30
N LEU A 53 -17.30 2.30 15.56
CA LEU A 53 -16.03 3.01 15.71
C LEU A 53 -15.18 2.38 16.84
N THR A 54 -15.81 2.07 17.97
CA THR A 54 -15.12 1.42 19.10
C THR A 54 -14.61 0.04 18.73
N VAL A 55 -15.43 -0.80 18.08
CA VAL A 55 -15.01 -2.16 17.67
C VAL A 55 -13.90 -2.08 16.62
N SER A 56 -13.98 -1.16 15.67
CA SER A 56 -12.92 -0.91 14.69
C SER A 56 -11.61 -0.50 15.36
N ALA A 57 -11.65 0.35 16.39
CA ALA A 57 -10.46 0.73 17.14
C ALA A 57 -9.83 -0.44 17.92
N VAL A 58 -10.66 -1.27 18.57
CA VAL A 58 -10.18 -2.48 19.26
C VAL A 58 -9.62 -3.50 18.28
N ALA A 59 -10.29 -3.72 17.15
CA ALA A 59 -9.82 -4.60 16.08
C ALA A 59 -8.48 -4.10 15.52
N ALA A 60 -8.33 -2.80 15.25
CA ALA A 60 -7.07 -2.20 14.84
C ALA A 60 -5.97 -2.42 15.88
N LEU A 61 -6.24 -2.24 17.17
CA LEU A 61 -5.27 -2.53 18.25
C LEU A 61 -4.80 -3.98 18.25
N LEU A 62 -5.71 -4.94 18.08
CA LEU A 62 -5.37 -6.37 17.99
C LEU A 62 -4.53 -6.67 16.75
N LEU A 63 -4.91 -6.13 15.60
CA LEU A 63 -4.14 -6.24 14.36
C LEU A 63 -2.72 -5.69 14.57
N MET A 64 -2.62 -4.48 15.13
CA MET A 64 -1.33 -3.85 15.42
C MET A 64 -0.49 -4.67 16.39
N ALA A 65 -1.07 -5.22 17.46
CA ALA A 65 -0.37 -6.09 18.40
C ALA A 65 0.18 -7.36 17.72
N ALA A 66 -0.52 -7.91 16.73
CA ALA A 66 -0.04 -9.03 15.92
C ALA A 66 1.11 -8.61 15.00
N LEU A 67 0.97 -7.49 14.28
CA LEU A 67 1.92 -7.04 13.26
C LEU A 67 3.21 -6.45 13.85
N ARG A 68 3.14 -5.82 15.03
CA ARG A 68 4.23 -5.08 15.67
C ARG A 68 5.53 -5.89 15.79
N GLN A 69 5.39 -7.21 15.97
CA GLN A 69 6.49 -8.14 16.22
C GLN A 69 7.37 -8.41 14.99
N PHE A 70 6.88 -8.08 13.79
CA PHE A 70 7.62 -8.27 12.55
C PHE A 70 8.42 -7.04 12.14
N GLY A 71 8.08 -5.84 12.61
CA GLY A 71 8.75 -4.61 12.18
C GLY A 71 10.25 -4.60 12.51
N GLY A 72 11.08 -4.49 11.47
CA GLY A 72 12.54 -4.40 11.62
C GLY A 72 13.33 -4.52 10.31
N GLN A 73 12.71 -4.26 9.15
CA GLN A 73 13.38 -4.38 7.86
C GLN A 73 14.71 -3.63 7.83
N GLN A 74 15.76 -4.32 7.39
CA GLN A 74 16.99 -3.67 6.96
C GLN A 74 16.75 -3.03 5.60
N PRO A 75 17.32 -1.84 5.33
CA PRO A 75 17.26 -1.22 4.00
C PRO A 75 17.73 -2.20 2.93
N VAL A 76 16.96 -2.35 1.85
CA VAL A 76 17.37 -3.19 0.71
C VAL A 76 18.21 -2.32 -0.22
N GLN A 77 19.35 -2.83 -0.68
CA GLN A 77 20.16 -2.06 -1.63
C GLN A 77 19.35 -1.74 -2.90
N GLY A 78 19.37 -0.48 -3.30
CA GLY A 78 18.59 0.02 -4.43
C GLY A 78 17.21 0.55 -4.02
N ASP A 79 16.94 0.70 -2.73
CA ASP A 79 15.80 1.47 -2.22
C ASP A 79 15.78 2.91 -2.77
N LEU A 80 14.61 3.55 -2.61
CA LEU A 80 14.41 4.92 -3.04
C LEU A 80 15.43 5.85 -2.35
N PRO A 81 16.02 6.80 -3.08
CA PRO A 81 16.91 7.78 -2.48
C PRO A 81 16.09 8.68 -1.55
N GLY A 82 16.73 9.20 -0.49
CA GLY A 82 16.03 9.99 0.53
C GLY A 82 15.21 11.16 -0.04
N TRP A 83 15.71 11.84 -1.08
CA TRP A 83 14.99 12.95 -1.72
C TRP A 83 13.67 12.51 -2.38
N LEU A 84 13.62 11.32 -2.98
CA LEU A 84 12.41 10.82 -3.61
C LEU A 84 11.41 10.37 -2.53
N PHE A 85 11.93 9.86 -1.42
CA PHE A 85 11.12 9.58 -0.24
C PHE A 85 10.45 10.86 0.29
N VAL A 86 11.23 11.92 0.44
CA VAL A 86 10.73 13.25 0.84
C VAL A 86 9.72 13.78 -0.18
N ALA A 87 9.98 13.64 -1.48
CA ALA A 87 9.05 14.08 -2.52
C ALA A 87 7.69 13.36 -2.42
N MET A 88 7.69 12.04 -2.22
CA MET A 88 6.45 11.26 -2.08
C MET A 88 5.69 11.58 -0.80
N TRP A 89 6.41 11.73 0.31
CA TRP A 89 5.85 12.17 1.59
C TRP A 89 5.22 13.57 1.46
N THR A 90 5.95 14.52 0.86
CA THR A 90 5.47 15.89 0.64
C THR A 90 4.26 15.91 -0.29
N ALA A 91 4.29 15.16 -1.39
CA ALA A 91 3.15 15.07 -2.31
C ALA A 91 1.90 14.54 -1.60
N SER A 92 2.03 13.47 -0.81
CA SER A 92 0.90 12.87 -0.09
C SER A 92 0.37 13.78 1.03
N PHE A 93 1.26 14.48 1.73
CA PHE A 93 0.88 15.51 2.71
C PHE A 93 0.11 16.65 2.05
N LEU A 94 0.69 17.23 1.00
CA LEU A 94 0.10 18.36 0.28
C LEU A 94 -1.24 17.99 -0.34
N LEU A 95 -1.40 16.76 -0.84
CA LEU A 95 -2.65 16.28 -1.38
C LEU A 95 -3.75 16.20 -0.31
N LEU A 96 -3.47 15.58 0.84
CA LEU A 96 -4.43 15.51 1.95
C LEU A 96 -4.74 16.89 2.53
N TYR A 97 -3.72 17.74 2.64
CA TYR A 97 -3.87 19.11 3.11
C TYR A 97 -4.71 19.95 2.14
N ALA A 98 -4.43 19.89 0.84
CA ALA A 98 -5.20 20.59 -0.19
C ALA A 98 -6.65 20.10 -0.23
N ALA A 99 -6.91 18.79 -0.10
CA ALA A 99 -8.27 18.26 -0.01
C ALA A 99 -9.01 18.78 1.23
N ALA A 100 -8.34 18.81 2.39
CA ALA A 100 -8.93 19.37 3.61
C ALA A 100 -9.25 20.87 3.47
N LEU A 101 -8.37 21.66 2.84
CA LEU A 101 -8.65 23.06 2.53
C LEU A 101 -9.79 23.21 1.52
N ALA A 102 -9.83 22.38 0.47
CA ALA A 102 -10.88 22.41 -0.54
C ALA A 102 -12.26 22.14 0.09
N VAL A 103 -12.37 21.16 1.00
CA VAL A 103 -13.61 20.90 1.74
C VAL A 103 -14.06 22.11 2.59
N ILE A 104 -13.11 22.91 3.11
CA ILE A 104 -13.45 24.10 3.91
C ILE A 104 -13.89 25.27 3.02
N TYR A 105 -13.13 25.57 1.96
CA TYR A 105 -13.23 26.83 1.23
C TYR A 105 -13.95 26.72 -0.11
N TRP A 106 -13.90 25.55 -0.76
CA TRP A 106 -14.40 25.35 -2.13
C TRP A 106 -15.07 23.97 -2.31
N PRO A 107 -16.01 23.57 -1.44
CA PRO A 107 -16.57 22.22 -1.49
C PRO A 107 -17.30 21.93 -2.81
N ASP A 108 -18.04 22.90 -3.36
CA ASP A 108 -18.77 22.74 -4.63
C ASP A 108 -17.86 22.71 -5.86
N GLN A 109 -16.69 23.37 -5.78
CA GLN A 109 -15.76 23.45 -6.92
C GLN A 109 -14.86 22.22 -7.02
N LEU A 110 -14.73 21.44 -5.94
CA LEU A 110 -13.89 20.25 -5.95
C LEU A 110 -14.39 19.24 -6.99
N GLU A 111 -15.71 19.15 -7.19
CA GLU A 111 -16.34 18.32 -8.22
C GLU A 111 -15.76 18.59 -9.62
N HIS A 112 -15.63 19.85 -10.03
CA HIS A 112 -15.13 20.25 -11.35
C HIS A 112 -13.65 19.94 -11.62
N HIS A 113 -12.92 19.46 -10.62
CA HIS A 113 -11.51 19.10 -10.77
C HIS A 113 -11.27 17.60 -10.71
N VAL A 114 -12.29 16.84 -10.29
CA VAL A 114 -12.15 15.43 -9.95
C VAL A 114 -13.08 14.51 -10.75
N ARG A 115 -14.02 15.03 -11.55
CA ARG A 115 -14.86 14.16 -12.38
C ARG A 115 -14.01 13.39 -13.39
N GLU A 116 -14.55 12.27 -13.85
CA GLU A 116 -13.96 11.52 -14.95
C GLU A 116 -13.67 12.41 -16.16
N GLY A 117 -12.47 12.27 -16.71
CA GLY A 117 -11.99 13.09 -17.81
C GLY A 117 -11.54 14.51 -17.43
N ASP A 118 -11.73 14.95 -16.18
CA ASP A 118 -11.14 16.18 -15.68
C ASP A 118 -9.64 15.98 -15.34
N PHE A 119 -9.01 17.06 -14.91
CA PHE A 119 -7.57 17.13 -14.67
C PHE A 119 -7.06 15.99 -13.78
N LEU A 120 -7.70 15.73 -12.63
CA LEU A 120 -7.19 14.74 -11.68
C LEU A 120 -7.29 13.31 -12.25
N SER A 121 -8.41 12.97 -12.89
CA SER A 121 -8.62 11.69 -13.57
C SER A 121 -7.55 11.45 -14.65
N ILE A 122 -7.30 12.43 -15.53
CA ILE A 122 -6.23 12.34 -16.55
C ILE A 122 -4.85 12.16 -15.90
N MET A 123 -4.57 12.88 -14.81
CA MET A 123 -3.29 12.72 -14.11
C MET A 123 -3.14 11.33 -13.46
N THR A 124 -4.22 10.76 -12.92
CA THR A 124 -4.26 9.37 -12.43
C THR A 124 -3.87 8.40 -13.55
N GLU A 125 -4.47 8.52 -14.73
CA GLU A 125 -4.14 7.68 -15.90
C GLU A 125 -2.67 7.82 -16.30
N VAL A 126 -2.16 9.06 -16.41
CA VAL A 126 -0.76 9.35 -16.77
C VAL A 126 0.21 8.70 -15.78
N LEU A 127 -0.08 8.77 -14.48
CA LEU A 127 0.74 8.14 -13.44
C LEU A 127 0.75 6.61 -13.57
N PHE A 128 -0.39 5.99 -13.86
CA PHE A 128 -0.48 4.56 -14.11
C PHE A 128 0.28 4.13 -15.38
N VAL A 129 0.17 4.89 -16.48
CA VAL A 129 0.95 4.65 -17.71
C VAL A 129 2.45 4.73 -17.40
N ALA A 130 2.89 5.75 -16.68
CA ALA A 130 4.29 5.88 -16.26
C ALA A 130 4.73 4.69 -15.39
N ALA A 131 3.89 4.25 -14.46
CA ALA A 131 4.16 3.08 -13.61
C ALA A 131 4.34 1.81 -14.45
N LEU A 132 3.45 1.56 -15.43
CA LEU A 132 3.54 0.42 -16.35
C LEU A 132 4.85 0.41 -17.14
N VAL A 133 5.31 1.59 -17.60
CA VAL A 133 6.62 1.72 -18.27
C VAL A 133 7.75 1.27 -17.34
N PHE A 134 7.77 1.76 -16.09
CA PHE A 134 8.79 1.37 -15.11
C PHE A 134 8.73 -0.12 -14.78
N LEU A 135 7.54 -0.71 -14.61
CA LEU A 135 7.36 -2.13 -14.34
C LEU A 135 7.85 -2.99 -15.52
N CYS A 136 7.53 -2.61 -16.76
CA CYS A 136 8.01 -3.30 -17.96
C CYS A 136 9.55 -3.25 -18.06
N ILE A 137 10.16 -2.09 -17.79
CA ILE A 137 11.62 -1.93 -17.77
C ILE A 137 12.22 -2.79 -16.65
N ALA A 138 11.63 -2.79 -15.45
CA ALA A 138 12.06 -3.60 -14.32
C ALA A 138 12.00 -5.09 -14.65
N ALA A 139 10.89 -5.58 -15.22
CA ALA A 139 10.71 -6.97 -15.62
C ALA A 139 11.75 -7.41 -16.67
N ARG A 140 11.99 -6.57 -17.69
CA ARG A 140 13.00 -6.84 -18.72
C ARG A 140 14.40 -6.93 -18.11
N ARG A 141 14.76 -6.01 -17.21
CA ARG A 141 16.09 -6.02 -16.56
C ARG A 141 16.25 -7.17 -15.57
N ALA A 142 15.18 -7.59 -14.90
CA ALA A 142 15.19 -8.68 -13.94
C ALA A 142 15.52 -10.05 -14.57
N ARG A 143 15.40 -10.20 -15.91
CA ARG A 143 15.74 -11.45 -16.62
C ARG A 143 17.20 -11.87 -16.45
N HIS A 144 18.07 -10.92 -16.12
CA HIS A 144 19.52 -11.14 -15.95
C HIS A 144 19.96 -11.10 -14.48
N VAL A 145 19.01 -11.05 -13.54
CA VAL A 145 19.31 -11.02 -12.11
C VAL A 145 18.99 -12.38 -11.51
N ARG A 146 19.92 -12.94 -10.73
CA ARG A 146 19.66 -14.14 -9.93
C ARG A 146 19.06 -13.71 -8.59
N THR A 147 17.76 -13.93 -8.42
CA THR A 147 17.06 -13.72 -7.15
C THR A 147 16.51 -15.04 -6.63
N GLU A 148 16.21 -15.10 -5.33
CA GLU A 148 15.37 -16.17 -4.81
C GLU A 148 14.01 -16.14 -5.52
N ARG A 149 13.44 -17.33 -5.75
CA ARG A 149 12.13 -17.49 -6.40
C ARG A 149 11.04 -17.37 -5.34
N LEU A 150 9.96 -16.67 -5.66
CA LEU A 150 8.77 -16.62 -4.83
C LEU A 150 7.72 -17.57 -5.43
N PHE A 151 7.30 -18.58 -4.66
CA PHE A 151 6.40 -19.64 -5.14
C PHE A 151 6.88 -20.36 -6.41
N GLY A 152 8.20 -20.50 -6.58
CA GLY A 152 8.80 -21.10 -7.77
C GLY A 152 8.86 -20.17 -8.99
N LEU A 153 8.29 -18.97 -8.91
CA LEU A 153 8.30 -17.97 -9.97
C LEU A 153 9.53 -17.06 -9.85
N GLY A 154 10.14 -16.73 -10.99
CA GLY A 154 11.25 -15.77 -11.04
C GLY A 154 10.75 -14.32 -10.98
N ALA A 155 11.63 -13.39 -10.57
CA ALA A 155 11.29 -11.99 -10.43
C ALA A 155 10.63 -11.34 -11.68
N PRO A 156 11.09 -11.60 -12.93
CA PRO A 156 10.45 -11.02 -14.12
C PRO A 156 8.96 -11.35 -14.23
N LEU A 157 8.57 -12.59 -13.93
CA LEU A 157 7.19 -13.04 -14.07
C LEU A 157 6.29 -12.41 -13.00
N ILE A 158 6.79 -12.27 -11.77
CA ILE A 158 6.07 -11.60 -10.69
C ILE A 158 5.90 -10.11 -11.00
N ILE A 159 6.94 -9.45 -11.51
CA ILE A 159 6.84 -8.03 -11.93
C ILE A 159 5.83 -7.88 -13.08
N MET A 160 5.81 -8.80 -14.04
CA MET A 160 4.80 -8.79 -15.11
C MET A 160 3.39 -9.03 -14.59
N ALA A 161 3.20 -9.89 -13.58
CA ALA A 161 1.90 -10.08 -12.95
C ALA A 161 1.43 -8.79 -12.24
N ILE A 162 2.33 -8.08 -11.55
CA ILE A 162 2.03 -6.77 -10.97
C ILE A 162 1.69 -5.75 -12.06
N ALA A 163 2.43 -5.74 -13.17
CA ALA A 163 2.14 -4.87 -14.32
C ALA A 163 0.77 -5.16 -14.93
N ALA A 164 0.38 -6.43 -15.03
CA ALA A 164 -0.94 -6.82 -15.52
C ALA A 164 -2.05 -6.33 -14.59
N VAL A 165 -1.87 -6.43 -13.26
CA VAL A 165 -2.83 -5.87 -12.29
C VAL A 165 -2.92 -4.35 -12.42
N ALA A 166 -1.79 -3.64 -12.49
CA ALA A 166 -1.78 -2.18 -12.67
C ALA A 166 -2.42 -1.75 -14.01
N PHE A 167 -2.25 -2.56 -15.07
CA PHE A 167 -2.88 -2.33 -16.36
C PHE A 167 -4.39 -2.52 -16.28
N ILE A 168 -4.87 -3.58 -15.62
CA ILE A 168 -6.31 -3.78 -15.42
C ILE A 168 -6.92 -2.62 -14.64
N VAL A 169 -6.27 -2.17 -13.56
CA VAL A 169 -6.74 -0.99 -12.80
C VAL A 169 -6.82 0.22 -13.72
N LEU A 170 -5.74 0.58 -14.44
CA LEU A 170 -5.75 1.68 -15.40
C LEU A 170 -6.90 1.57 -16.41
N MET A 171 -7.11 0.39 -16.99
CA MET A 171 -8.14 0.20 -18.00
C MET A 171 -9.56 0.28 -17.41
N GLU A 172 -9.77 -0.20 -16.18
CA GLU A 172 -11.05 -0.03 -15.49
C GLU A 172 -11.33 1.46 -15.21
N GLU A 173 -10.34 2.20 -14.67
CA GLU A 173 -10.45 3.64 -14.39
C GLU A 173 -10.62 4.51 -15.65
N ALA A 174 -9.99 4.13 -16.77
CA ALA A 174 -10.10 4.87 -18.04
C ALA A 174 -11.31 4.43 -18.89
N SER A 175 -12.21 3.61 -18.33
CA SER A 175 -13.35 3.01 -19.04
C SER A 175 -12.94 2.34 -20.36
N TRP A 176 -11.80 1.65 -20.28
CA TRP A 176 -11.08 0.99 -21.37
C TRP A 176 -10.67 1.88 -22.54
N GLY A 177 -10.69 3.21 -22.37
CA GLY A 177 -10.44 4.21 -23.40
C GLY A 177 -11.70 4.76 -24.06
N GLN A 178 -12.90 4.43 -23.54
CA GLN A 178 -14.18 4.83 -24.12
C GLN A 178 -14.28 6.32 -24.33
N HIS A 179 -13.92 7.11 -23.32
CA HIS A 179 -14.01 8.57 -23.36
C HIS A 179 -13.00 9.19 -24.35
N TRP A 180 -11.85 8.55 -24.53
CA TRP A 180 -10.79 9.02 -25.42
C TRP A 180 -11.09 8.76 -26.91
N ILE A 181 -11.71 7.61 -27.22
CA ILE A 181 -11.96 7.18 -28.60
C ILE A 181 -13.41 7.45 -29.01
N GLY A 182 -14.34 7.54 -28.05
CA GLY A 182 -15.72 7.95 -28.27
C GLY A 182 -16.64 6.85 -28.80
N TRP A 183 -16.44 5.58 -28.41
CA TRP A 183 -17.40 4.52 -28.74
C TRP A 183 -18.57 4.47 -27.76
N ALA A 184 -19.70 3.95 -28.24
CA ALA A 184 -20.88 3.73 -27.41
C ALA A 184 -20.74 2.47 -26.54
N THR A 185 -21.30 2.53 -25.34
CA THR A 185 -21.30 1.42 -24.39
C THR A 185 -21.96 0.19 -24.99
N PRO A 186 -21.23 -0.94 -25.11
CA PRO A 186 -21.78 -2.15 -25.71
C PRO A 186 -22.94 -2.70 -24.87
N GLY A 187 -23.92 -3.36 -25.50
CA GLY A 187 -25.10 -3.92 -24.79
C GLY A 187 -24.78 -4.95 -23.70
N ILE A 188 -23.61 -5.61 -23.74
CA ILE A 188 -23.16 -6.49 -22.64
C ILE A 188 -22.86 -5.71 -21.34
N PHE A 189 -22.66 -4.39 -21.43
CA PHE A 189 -22.49 -3.48 -20.30
C PHE A 189 -23.80 -2.76 -19.91
N GLU A 190 -24.96 -3.22 -20.40
CA GLU A 190 -26.26 -2.70 -19.95
C GLU A 190 -26.43 -2.89 -18.43
N GLY A 191 -26.83 -1.83 -17.73
CA GLY A 191 -26.92 -1.80 -16.26
C GLY A 191 -25.66 -1.30 -15.54
N ASN A 192 -24.60 -0.95 -16.27
CA ASN A 192 -23.51 -0.15 -15.74
C ASN A 192 -24.04 1.23 -15.31
N LEU A 193 -23.77 1.65 -14.06
CA LEU A 193 -24.37 2.85 -13.47
C LEU A 193 -24.02 4.15 -14.22
N GLN A 194 -22.91 4.17 -14.96
CA GLN A 194 -22.45 5.34 -15.71
C GLN A 194 -22.57 5.15 -17.22
N ASN A 195 -23.16 4.04 -17.68
CA ASN A 195 -23.17 3.64 -19.08
C ASN A 195 -21.74 3.66 -19.65
N GLU A 196 -20.82 2.91 -19.05
CA GLU A 196 -19.43 2.83 -19.49
C GLU A 196 -18.97 1.38 -19.72
N THR A 197 -17.87 1.25 -20.46
CA THR A 197 -17.24 -0.03 -20.79
C THR A 197 -16.26 -0.43 -19.70
N ASN A 198 -16.72 -0.54 -18.45
CA ASN A 198 -15.93 -1.03 -17.33
C ASN A 198 -16.76 -1.98 -16.45
N LEU A 199 -16.10 -2.81 -15.66
CA LEU A 199 -16.75 -3.75 -14.74
C LEU A 199 -16.97 -3.12 -13.37
N HIS A 200 -16.10 -2.19 -12.95
CA HIS A 200 -16.19 -1.64 -11.60
C HIS A 200 -17.50 -0.86 -11.34
N ASN A 201 -18.18 -0.32 -12.37
CA ASN A 201 -19.42 0.47 -12.19
C ASN A 201 -20.67 -0.40 -12.01
N PHE A 202 -20.57 -1.73 -12.15
CA PHE A 202 -21.63 -2.65 -11.72
C PHE A 202 -21.61 -2.89 -10.21
N TYR A 203 -20.42 -2.81 -9.60
CA TYR A 203 -20.18 -3.21 -8.22
C TYR A 203 -19.30 -2.21 -7.48
N THR A 204 -19.51 -0.91 -7.75
CA THR A 204 -18.63 0.20 -7.36
C THR A 204 -18.15 0.05 -5.92
N TYR A 205 -19.06 -0.06 -4.95
CA TYR A 205 -18.67 -0.13 -3.54
C TYR A 205 -17.86 -1.37 -3.13
N ARG A 206 -18.09 -2.51 -3.79
CA ARG A 206 -17.30 -3.73 -3.54
C ARG A 206 -15.91 -3.60 -4.13
N PHE A 207 -15.81 -3.03 -5.33
CA PHE A 207 -14.54 -2.73 -5.97
C PHE A 207 -13.74 -1.71 -5.15
N GLU A 208 -14.35 -0.59 -4.78
CA GLU A 208 -13.81 0.43 -3.88
C GLU A 208 -13.22 -0.20 -2.59
N MET A 209 -14.02 -1.02 -1.90
CA MET A 209 -13.59 -1.69 -0.66
C MET A 209 -12.34 -2.54 -0.89
N ALA A 210 -12.33 -3.35 -1.94
CA ALA A 210 -11.21 -4.23 -2.28
C ALA A 210 -9.97 -3.42 -2.71
N TYR A 211 -10.16 -2.45 -3.59
CA TYR A 211 -9.11 -1.63 -4.18
C TYR A 211 -8.40 -0.79 -3.11
N TYR A 212 -9.14 -0.04 -2.29
CA TYR A 212 -8.53 0.81 -1.26
C TYR A 212 -7.93 0.00 -0.12
N SER A 213 -8.55 -1.12 0.26
CA SER A 213 -7.95 -2.03 1.24
C SER A 213 -6.66 -2.65 0.70
N ALA A 214 -6.62 -3.05 -0.58
CA ALA A 214 -5.42 -3.58 -1.20
C ALA A 214 -4.29 -2.53 -1.23
N ALA A 215 -4.60 -1.27 -1.54
CA ALA A 215 -3.63 -0.18 -1.51
C ALA A 215 -3.06 0.05 -0.10
N ILE A 216 -3.91 0.07 0.94
CA ILE A 216 -3.45 0.22 2.33
C ILE A 216 -2.64 -0.98 2.79
N ILE A 217 -3.07 -2.19 2.44
CA ILE A 217 -2.30 -3.40 2.74
C ILE A 217 -0.93 -3.33 2.06
N ALA A 218 -0.86 -3.02 0.76
CA ALA A 218 0.37 -3.02 0.00
C ALA A 218 1.33 -1.88 0.38
N PHE A 219 0.80 -0.67 0.61
CA PHE A 219 1.61 0.54 0.78
C PHE A 219 1.82 0.92 2.24
N VAL A 220 0.99 0.46 3.17
CA VAL A 220 1.08 0.81 4.59
C VAL A 220 1.37 -0.42 5.46
N LEU A 221 0.47 -1.40 5.48
CA LEU A 221 0.58 -2.52 6.42
C LEU A 221 1.75 -3.46 6.10
N LEU A 222 1.89 -3.86 4.84
CA LEU A 222 2.94 -4.77 4.39
C LEU A 222 4.36 -4.21 4.64
N PRO A 223 4.70 -2.97 4.22
CA PRO A 223 6.02 -2.39 4.50
C PRO A 223 6.26 -2.16 6.00
N TYR A 224 5.23 -1.80 6.77
CA TYR A 224 5.34 -1.67 8.23
C TYR A 224 5.62 -3.02 8.92
N ALA A 225 4.90 -4.07 8.51
CA ALA A 225 4.89 -5.37 9.17
C ALA A 225 5.85 -6.38 8.55
N TRP A 226 6.76 -5.98 7.65
CA TRP A 226 7.68 -6.93 7.05
C TRP A 226 8.81 -7.32 8.01
N PRO A 227 9.06 -8.65 8.20
CA PRO A 227 10.12 -9.15 9.07
C PRO A 227 11.52 -8.68 8.63
N ALA A 228 12.37 -8.36 9.62
CA ALA A 228 13.81 -8.15 9.40
C ALA A 228 14.46 -9.34 8.69
N GLU A 229 14.10 -10.55 9.13
CA GLU A 229 14.57 -11.81 8.59
C GLU A 229 13.36 -12.66 8.15
N PRO A 230 12.88 -12.50 6.90
CA PRO A 230 11.75 -13.28 6.42
C PRO A 230 12.10 -14.77 6.40
N PRO A 231 11.12 -15.64 6.70
CA PRO A 231 11.32 -17.09 6.62
C PRO A 231 11.74 -17.46 5.20
N ARG A 232 12.48 -18.57 5.04
CA ARG A 232 13.06 -19.00 3.76
C ARG A 232 12.04 -19.01 2.60
N ALA A 233 10.79 -19.39 2.86
CA ALA A 233 9.73 -19.40 1.86
C ALA A 233 9.35 -18.00 1.33
N LEU A 234 9.58 -16.93 2.09
CA LEU A 234 9.22 -15.55 1.77
C LEU A 234 10.42 -14.67 1.44
N ARG A 235 11.65 -15.18 1.48
CA ARG A 235 12.85 -14.39 1.13
C ARG A 235 12.81 -13.85 -0.30
N GLY A 236 12.24 -14.62 -1.24
CA GLY A 236 11.99 -14.14 -2.60
C GLY A 236 11.04 -12.93 -2.67
N ALA A 237 10.18 -12.74 -1.67
CA ALA A 237 9.26 -11.61 -1.61
C ALA A 237 9.91 -10.30 -1.14
N SER A 238 11.08 -10.35 -0.48
CA SER A 238 11.78 -9.15 0.03
C SER A 238 12.07 -8.12 -1.06
N LEU A 239 12.26 -8.55 -2.31
CA LEU A 239 12.46 -7.66 -3.46
C LEU A 239 11.24 -6.77 -3.71
N PHE A 240 10.03 -7.28 -3.45
CA PHE A 240 8.75 -6.63 -3.78
C PHE A 240 8.14 -5.87 -2.61
N VAL A 241 8.70 -5.98 -1.41
CA VAL A 241 8.13 -5.32 -0.23
C VAL A 241 8.78 -3.95 -0.05
N PRO A 242 8.02 -2.84 -0.05
CA PRO A 242 8.59 -1.51 0.13
C PRO A 242 9.24 -1.35 1.52
N PRO A 243 10.17 -0.40 1.69
CA PRO A 243 10.75 -0.12 3.00
C PRO A 243 9.70 0.50 3.95
N PRO A 244 9.88 0.44 5.29
CA PRO A 244 8.90 0.96 6.25
C PRO A 244 8.61 2.45 6.09
N LEU A 245 9.58 3.24 5.62
CA LEU A 245 9.35 4.65 5.33
C LEU A 245 8.21 4.80 4.32
N PHE A 246 8.10 3.92 3.32
CA PHE A 246 7.03 3.93 2.30
C PHE A 246 5.64 3.94 2.96
N ALA A 247 5.47 3.23 4.07
CA ALA A 247 4.26 3.27 4.87
C ALA A 247 3.91 4.68 5.33
N VAL A 248 4.90 5.43 5.84
CA VAL A 248 4.72 6.81 6.32
C VAL A 248 4.24 7.73 5.21
N ALA A 249 4.79 7.60 3.99
CA ALA A 249 4.39 8.42 2.86
C ALA A 249 2.92 8.19 2.46
N PHE A 250 2.39 6.98 2.64
CA PHE A 250 1.02 6.63 2.23
C PHE A 250 0.02 6.46 3.38
N LEU A 251 0.39 6.82 4.61
CA LEU A 251 -0.55 6.99 5.71
C LEU A 251 -1.77 7.84 5.32
N PRO A 252 -1.64 8.95 4.55
CA PRO A 252 -2.76 9.77 4.11
C PRO A 252 -3.89 9.03 3.38
N LEU A 253 -3.64 7.85 2.77
CA LEU A 253 -4.68 7.08 2.08
C LEU A 253 -5.89 6.75 2.98
N SER A 254 -5.65 6.47 4.26
CA SER A 254 -6.74 6.20 5.20
C SER A 254 -7.50 7.46 5.65
N GLY A 255 -6.97 8.66 5.35
CA GLY A 255 -7.62 9.93 5.66
C GLY A 255 -8.76 10.29 4.69
N PHE A 256 -8.78 9.70 3.50
CA PHE A 256 -9.81 9.96 2.48
C PHE A 256 -11.02 9.01 2.58
N MET A 257 -11.37 8.58 3.80
CA MET A 257 -12.39 7.53 4.03
C MET A 257 -13.74 8.07 4.50
N TYR A 258 -13.99 9.38 4.37
CA TYR A 258 -15.19 10.04 4.87
C TYR A 258 -16.51 9.39 4.40
N PHE A 259 -16.73 9.22 3.10
CA PHE A 259 -17.97 8.62 2.57
C PHE A 259 -18.16 7.14 2.89
N ASN A 260 -17.08 6.50 3.32
CA ASN A 260 -17.05 5.11 3.73
C ASN A 260 -16.81 4.99 5.25
N TRP A 261 -17.03 6.07 6.03
CA TRP A 261 -16.72 6.12 7.47
C TRP A 261 -17.43 5.03 8.26
N ASN A 262 -18.64 4.71 7.86
CA ASN A 262 -19.46 3.69 8.49
C ASN A 262 -19.01 2.25 8.17
N TRP A 263 -18.06 2.07 7.24
CA TRP A 263 -17.53 0.76 6.93
C TRP A 263 -16.50 0.37 7.99
N VAL A 264 -16.80 -0.68 8.75
CA VAL A 264 -15.97 -1.20 9.85
C VAL A 264 -14.49 -1.35 9.45
N PHE A 265 -14.22 -1.86 8.24
CA PHE A 265 -12.86 -2.06 7.74
C PHE A 265 -12.09 -0.75 7.55
N PHE A 266 -12.75 0.32 7.15
CA PHE A 266 -12.09 1.60 6.92
C PHE A 266 -11.81 2.32 8.24
N GLY A 267 -12.69 2.19 9.22
CA GLY A 267 -12.38 2.56 10.60
C GLY A 267 -11.16 1.82 11.16
N ILE A 268 -11.03 0.51 10.86
CA ILE A 268 -9.85 -0.29 11.24
C ILE A 268 -8.59 0.29 10.57
N TRP A 269 -8.64 0.56 9.26
CA TRP A 269 -7.50 1.09 8.52
C TRP A 269 -7.06 2.46 9.01
N PHE A 270 -8.00 3.38 9.24
CA PHE A 270 -7.72 4.70 9.80
C PHE A 270 -7.02 4.60 11.16
N VAL A 271 -7.59 3.83 12.09
CA VAL A 271 -7.00 3.69 13.44
C VAL A 271 -5.65 2.96 13.38
N ALA A 272 -5.49 1.94 12.54
CA ALA A 272 -4.22 1.25 12.35
C ALA A 272 -3.14 2.20 11.83
N SER A 273 -3.45 3.06 10.85
CA SER A 273 -2.53 4.08 10.33
C SER A 273 -2.04 5.03 11.42
N LEU A 274 -2.90 5.47 12.34
CA LEU A 274 -2.50 6.31 13.47
C LEU A 274 -1.51 5.59 14.40
N PHE A 275 -1.77 4.31 14.70
CA PHE A 275 -0.85 3.51 15.52
C PHE A 275 0.49 3.27 14.81
N ILE A 276 0.47 3.05 13.49
CA ILE A 276 1.68 2.90 12.68
C ILE A 276 2.51 4.18 12.71
N ALA A 277 1.88 5.34 12.55
CA ALA A 277 2.57 6.64 12.63
C ALA A 277 3.33 6.80 13.96
N VAL A 278 2.66 6.51 15.08
CA VAL A 278 3.26 6.60 16.41
C VAL A 278 4.34 5.55 16.64
N ASP A 279 4.11 4.28 16.24
CA ASP A 279 5.08 3.21 16.46
C ASP A 279 6.34 3.39 15.60
N ILE A 280 6.21 3.86 14.34
CA ILE A 280 7.36 4.23 13.51
C ILE A 280 8.13 5.38 14.17
N ALA A 281 7.44 6.44 14.62
CA ALA A 281 8.09 7.56 15.30
C ALA A 281 8.87 7.11 16.54
N ARG A 282 8.34 6.17 17.32
CA ARG A 282 9.01 5.64 18.53
C ARG A 282 10.24 4.78 18.23
N ARG A 283 10.28 4.12 17.08
CA ARG A 283 11.41 3.25 16.68
C ARG A 283 12.46 3.97 15.84
N ALA A 284 12.09 5.09 15.25
CA ALA A 284 12.96 5.85 14.37
C ALA A 284 14.18 6.41 15.13
N THR A 285 15.35 6.32 14.50
CA THR A 285 16.60 6.88 15.03
C THR A 285 16.88 8.29 14.52
N GLY A 286 16.29 8.67 13.37
CA GLY A 286 16.49 9.97 12.74
C GLY A 286 15.38 10.97 13.06
N PRO A 287 15.69 12.22 13.43
CA PRO A 287 14.68 13.23 13.80
C PRO A 287 13.71 13.53 12.66
N GLY A 288 14.16 13.48 11.40
CA GLY A 288 13.28 13.66 10.23
C GLY A 288 12.18 12.60 10.12
N THR A 289 12.49 11.33 10.40
CA THR A 289 11.49 10.25 10.38
C THR A 289 10.52 10.36 11.54
N VAL A 290 11.01 10.74 12.73
CA VAL A 290 10.16 11.00 13.92
C VAL A 290 9.15 12.10 13.60
N SER A 291 9.64 13.28 13.21
CA SER A 291 8.79 14.43 12.90
C SER A 291 7.86 14.15 11.73
N GLY A 292 8.37 13.55 10.64
CA GLY A 292 7.55 13.23 9.46
C GLY A 292 6.40 12.27 9.76
N SER A 293 6.63 11.28 10.63
CA SER A 293 5.58 10.33 11.05
C SER A 293 4.54 10.99 11.96
N LEU A 294 4.98 11.79 12.93
CA LEU A 294 4.07 12.50 13.84
C LEU A 294 3.24 13.57 13.13
N VAL A 295 3.85 14.33 12.21
CA VAL A 295 3.13 15.30 11.36
C VAL A 295 2.07 14.59 10.53
N MET A 296 2.39 13.44 9.94
CA MET A 296 1.40 12.69 9.15
C MET A 296 0.27 12.12 9.98
N GLY A 297 0.57 11.60 11.18
CA GLY A 297 -0.44 11.16 12.14
C GLY A 297 -1.35 12.31 12.59
N ALA A 298 -0.79 13.49 12.87
CA ALA A 298 -1.56 14.68 13.23
C ALA A 298 -2.42 15.17 12.05
N MET A 299 -1.87 15.15 10.84
CA MET A 299 -2.59 15.52 9.62
C MET A 299 -3.78 14.60 9.36
N LEU A 300 -3.63 13.28 9.57
CA LEU A 300 -4.72 12.31 9.46
C LEU A 300 -5.88 12.62 10.43
N VAL A 301 -5.57 12.96 11.69
CA VAL A 301 -6.61 13.33 12.66
C VAL A 301 -7.28 14.63 12.24
N LEU A 302 -6.49 15.64 11.87
CA LEU A 302 -7.00 16.95 11.49
C LEU A 302 -7.89 16.88 10.24
N SER A 303 -7.44 16.20 9.18
CA SER A 303 -8.24 16.04 7.95
C SER A 303 -9.51 15.28 8.24
N GLN A 304 -9.46 14.22 9.05
CA GLN A 304 -10.66 13.45 9.36
C GLN A 304 -11.67 14.25 10.18
N VAL A 305 -11.22 15.08 11.13
CA VAL A 305 -12.10 16.01 11.85
C VAL A 305 -12.76 16.99 10.87
N ILE A 306 -11.99 17.59 9.96
CA ILE A 306 -12.51 18.51 8.94
C ILE A 306 -13.55 17.80 8.06
N PHE A 307 -13.23 16.62 7.53
CA PHE A 307 -14.14 15.86 6.69
C PHE A 307 -15.41 15.44 7.44
N LEU A 308 -15.31 15.02 8.70
CA LEU A 308 -16.48 14.68 9.50
C LEU A 308 -17.36 15.88 9.82
N MET A 309 -16.79 17.08 9.95
CA MET A 309 -17.53 18.32 10.24
C MET A 309 -18.10 19.02 9.00
N ARG A 310 -17.49 18.81 7.83
CA ARG A 310 -17.75 19.60 6.61
C ARG A 310 -17.96 18.77 5.36
N GLY A 311 -17.77 17.45 5.41
CA GLY A 311 -17.88 16.60 4.23
C GLY A 311 -19.28 16.52 3.65
N GLU A 312 -20.32 16.85 4.45
CA GLU A 312 -21.71 16.96 3.98
C GLU A 312 -21.92 18.12 3.00
N THR A 313 -20.99 19.09 2.95
CA THR A 313 -21.06 20.20 1.99
C THR A 313 -20.52 19.83 0.61
N LEU A 314 -19.94 18.64 0.43
CA LEU A 314 -19.50 18.16 -0.88
C LEU A 314 -20.71 17.82 -1.75
N ALA A 315 -20.61 18.07 -3.05
CA ALA A 315 -21.75 18.00 -3.96
C ALA A 315 -22.28 16.56 -4.14
N TRP A 316 -21.40 15.57 -4.25
CA TRP A 316 -21.79 14.20 -4.61
C TRP A 316 -21.09 13.09 -3.81
N GLY A 317 -20.00 13.44 -3.15
CA GLY A 317 -19.21 12.55 -2.31
C GLY A 317 -18.29 11.56 -3.01
N HIS A 318 -18.14 11.66 -4.33
CA HIS A 318 -17.07 10.96 -5.05
C HIS A 318 -15.78 11.77 -5.08
N GLU A 319 -15.80 13.06 -4.68
CA GLU A 319 -14.65 13.96 -4.86
C GLU A 319 -13.42 13.50 -4.06
N LEU A 320 -13.62 13.09 -2.80
CA LEU A 320 -12.54 12.55 -1.98
C LEU A 320 -12.11 11.14 -2.41
N THR A 321 -12.97 10.44 -3.16
CA THR A 321 -12.67 9.12 -3.72
C THR A 321 -11.66 9.24 -4.85
N GLU A 322 -11.87 10.18 -5.76
CA GLU A 322 -10.96 10.51 -6.87
C GLU A 322 -9.60 11.00 -6.37
N VAL A 323 -9.59 11.87 -5.35
CA VAL A 323 -8.35 12.32 -4.69
C VAL A 323 -7.57 11.15 -4.09
N ARG A 324 -8.27 10.16 -3.53
CA ARG A 324 -7.65 8.94 -2.99
C ARG A 324 -7.08 8.07 -4.11
N GLU A 325 -7.77 7.93 -5.23
CA GLU A 325 -7.30 7.14 -6.38
C GLU A 325 -6.06 7.76 -7.02
N PHE A 326 -6.03 9.08 -7.14
CA PHE A 326 -4.83 9.81 -7.53
C PHE A 326 -3.66 9.54 -6.57
N ALA A 327 -3.91 9.56 -5.25
CA ALA A 327 -2.89 9.21 -4.25
C ALA A 327 -2.39 7.75 -4.41
N ILE A 328 -3.28 6.82 -4.74
CA ILE A 328 -2.91 5.42 -5.03
C ILE A 328 -2.04 5.35 -6.29
N ALA A 329 -2.35 6.09 -7.36
CA ALA A 329 -1.55 6.14 -8.57
C ALA A 329 -0.13 6.69 -8.31
N ILE A 330 0.02 7.70 -7.45
CA ILE A 330 1.33 8.18 -6.96
C ILE A 330 2.08 7.02 -6.27
N GLY A 331 1.39 6.23 -5.44
CA GLY A 331 1.95 5.05 -4.77
C GLY A 331 2.40 3.96 -5.73
N VAL A 332 1.58 3.63 -6.72
CA VAL A 332 1.89 2.64 -7.76
C VAL A 332 3.11 3.09 -8.58
N LEU A 333 3.20 4.37 -8.95
CA LEU A 333 4.38 4.91 -9.63
C LEU A 333 5.63 4.85 -8.75
N GLY A 334 5.56 5.33 -7.51
CA GLY A 334 6.68 5.30 -6.57
C GLY A 334 7.19 3.89 -6.31
N TYR A 335 6.26 2.94 -6.15
CA TYR A 335 6.56 1.51 -6.03
C TYR A 335 7.25 0.95 -7.28
N SER A 336 6.77 1.31 -8.47
CA SER A 336 7.33 0.85 -9.75
C SER A 336 8.76 1.36 -9.97
N VAL A 337 9.02 2.64 -9.63
CA VAL A 337 10.37 3.24 -9.66
C VAL A 337 11.30 2.54 -8.66
N MET A 338 10.82 2.25 -7.44
CA MET A 338 11.59 1.50 -6.44
C MET A 338 12.01 0.13 -6.97
N LEU A 339 11.06 -0.63 -7.53
CA LEU A 339 11.30 -1.97 -8.02
C LEU A 339 12.31 -1.99 -9.18
N TRP A 340 12.18 -1.03 -10.11
CA TRP A 340 13.16 -0.83 -11.17
C TRP A 340 14.57 -0.57 -10.62
N ARG A 341 14.72 0.32 -9.64
CA ARG A 341 16.01 0.65 -9.02
C ARG A 341 16.63 -0.55 -8.30
N ARG A 342 15.85 -1.29 -7.52
CA ARG A 342 16.30 -2.53 -6.85
C ARG A 342 16.85 -3.54 -7.85
N VAL A 343 16.13 -3.76 -8.96
CA VAL A 343 16.58 -4.66 -10.03
C VAL A 343 17.89 -4.18 -10.66
N VAL A 344 18.05 -2.87 -10.91
CA VAL A 344 19.30 -2.31 -11.45
C VAL A 344 20.47 -2.52 -10.49
N ALA A 345 20.27 -2.26 -9.20
CA ALA A 345 21.30 -2.42 -8.19
C ALA A 345 21.75 -3.88 -8.05
N LEU A 346 20.81 -4.83 -8.09
CA LEU A 346 21.13 -6.27 -8.06
C LEU A 346 21.89 -6.73 -9.31
N ARG A 347 21.57 -6.17 -10.48
CA ARG A 347 22.30 -6.46 -11.73
C ARG A 347 23.74 -5.97 -11.67
N ALA A 348 23.98 -4.76 -11.16
CA ALA A 348 25.32 -4.21 -11.00
C ALA A 348 26.20 -5.10 -10.11
N ARG A 349 25.68 -5.52 -8.95
CA ARG A 349 26.36 -6.48 -8.06
C ARG A 349 26.66 -7.83 -8.73
N SER A 350 25.71 -8.34 -9.52
CA SER A 350 25.90 -9.60 -10.24
C SER A 350 27.05 -9.49 -11.25
N ALA A 351 27.18 -8.35 -11.94
CA ALA A 351 28.28 -8.09 -12.88
C ALA A 351 29.63 -7.98 -12.16
N GLU A 352 29.70 -7.29 -11.01
CA GLU A 352 30.91 -7.20 -10.18
C GLU A 352 31.36 -8.58 -9.67
N SER A 353 30.42 -9.41 -9.20
CA SER A 353 30.73 -10.77 -8.72
C SER A 353 31.14 -11.75 -9.84
N GLY A 354 30.60 -11.57 -11.05
CA GLY A 354 30.93 -12.39 -12.22
C GLY A 354 32.26 -12.01 -12.89
N ALA A 355 32.76 -10.79 -12.67
CA ALA A 355 34.07 -10.35 -13.12
C ALA A 355 35.22 -10.98 -12.31
N VAL A 356 34.93 -11.55 -11.14
CA VAL A 356 35.85 -12.46 -10.43
C VAL A 356 35.75 -13.84 -11.07
N HIS A 357 36.25 -13.95 -12.30
CA HIS A 357 36.38 -15.23 -12.97
C HIS A 357 37.42 -16.06 -12.21
N PRO A 358 37.11 -17.29 -11.73
CA PRO A 358 38.07 -18.17 -11.04
C PRO A 358 39.22 -18.67 -11.94
N ALA A 359 39.39 -18.12 -13.15
CA ALA A 359 40.43 -18.53 -14.10
C ALA A 359 41.83 -18.01 -13.75
N SER A 360 42.00 -17.22 -12.68
CA SER A 360 43.30 -16.72 -12.24
C SER A 360 43.61 -16.96 -10.76
N VAL A 361 42.91 -17.89 -10.09
CA VAL A 361 43.49 -18.49 -8.88
C VAL A 361 44.53 -19.48 -9.39
N PRO A 362 45.85 -19.16 -9.38
CA PRO A 362 46.86 -20.15 -9.72
C PRO A 362 46.59 -21.37 -8.86
N ALA A 363 46.63 -22.56 -9.48
CA ALA A 363 46.53 -23.81 -8.75
C ALA A 363 47.40 -23.72 -7.51
N PRO A 364 46.90 -24.08 -6.30
CA PRO A 364 47.72 -24.07 -5.10
C PRO A 364 49.00 -24.83 -5.44
N ALA A 365 50.13 -24.13 -5.30
CA ALA A 365 51.44 -24.71 -5.58
C ALA A 365 51.49 -26.08 -4.89
N PRO A 366 51.94 -27.14 -5.58
CA PRO A 366 52.00 -28.47 -5.00
C PRO A 366 52.71 -28.35 -3.66
N GLN A 367 51.98 -28.64 -2.57
CA GLN A 367 52.57 -28.73 -1.25
C GLN A 367 53.68 -29.77 -1.36
N GLU A 368 54.94 -29.33 -1.31
CA GLU A 368 56.08 -30.21 -1.22
C GLU A 368 55.82 -31.14 -0.04
N ALA A 369 55.67 -32.43 -0.37
CA ALA A 369 55.59 -33.49 0.60
C ALA A 369 56.89 -33.47 1.40
N GLY A 370 56.87 -32.79 2.55
CA GLY A 370 57.94 -32.80 3.52
C GLY A 370 58.21 -34.24 3.94
N HIS A 371 59.27 -34.83 3.40
CA HIS A 371 59.85 -36.07 3.89
C HIS A 371 60.28 -35.88 5.34
N GLY A 372 59.39 -36.24 6.26
CA GLY A 372 59.72 -36.48 7.66
C GLY A 372 60.69 -37.65 7.76
N LYS A 373 61.99 -37.33 7.84
CA LYS A 373 63.03 -38.26 8.28
C LYS A 373 62.73 -38.67 9.73
N LEU A 374 62.27 -39.91 9.90
CA LEU A 374 62.35 -40.64 11.16
C LEU A 374 63.82 -40.76 11.56
N ARG A 375 64.20 -40.14 12.68
CA ARG A 375 65.44 -40.40 13.41
C ARG A 375 65.10 -41.14 14.70
N ARG A 376 65.62 -42.36 14.77
CA ARG A 376 65.96 -43.23 15.91
C ARG A 376 64.85 -43.69 16.84
#